data_AF-A0A3N5YJL1-F1
#
_entry.id   AF-A0A3N5YJL1-F1
#
_cell.length_a   1.000
_cell.length_b   1.000
_cell.length_c   1.000
_cell.angle_alpha   90.00
_cell.angle_beta   90.00
_cell.angle_gamma   90.00
#
_symmetry.space_group_name_H-M   'P 1'
#
loop_
_entity.id
_entity.type
_entity.pdbx_description
1 polymer ?
#
loop_
_entity_poly.entity_id
_entity_poly.type
_entity_poly.pdbx_seq_one_letter_code
_entity_poly.pdbx_strand_id
1 'polypeptide(L)' 'ALMKGRTSFVIAHRLSTIRGADHILVMDHGRIVEHGTHDSLLAARGVYHQLYDSQFEPV' A
#
# COMPACT_ATOMS: atom_id res chain seq x y z
N ALA A 1 -20.83 1.80 4.02
CA ALA A 1 -19.44 2.27 4.15
C ALA A 1 -19.24 3.52 3.29
N LEU A 2 -18.55 4.54 3.80
CA LEU A 2 -18.33 5.85 3.15
C LEU A 2 -17.61 5.81 1.78
N MET A 3 -17.11 4.66 1.34
CA MET A 3 -16.38 4.55 0.07
C MET A 3 -17.15 3.75 -1.00
N LYS A 4 -18.28 3.12 -0.62
CA LYS A 4 -19.02 2.26 -1.55
C LYS A 4 -19.62 3.07 -2.70
N GLY A 5 -19.34 2.66 -3.93
CA GLY A 5 -19.85 3.31 -5.14
C GLY A 5 -19.19 4.66 -5.46
N ARG A 6 -18.02 4.95 -4.89
CA ARG A 6 -17.26 6.17 -5.14
C ARG A 6 -15.79 5.85 -5.41
N THR A 7 -15.20 6.53 -6.38
CA THR A 7 -13.73 6.57 -6.51
C THR A 7 -13.17 7.29 -5.29
N SER A 8 -12.33 6.61 -4.54
CA SER A 8 -11.79 7.12 -3.28
C SER A 8 -10.28 7.05 -3.30
N PHE A 9 -9.62 8.18 -3.10
CA PHE A 9 -8.17 8.26 -2.93
C PHE A 9 -7.85 8.34 -1.43
N VAL A 10 -6.95 7.48 -0.97
CA VAL A 10 -6.50 7.44 0.43
C VAL A 10 -4.99 7.57 0.46
N ILE A 11 -4.48 8.60 1.13
CA ILE A 11 -3.06 8.71 1.48
C ILE A 11 -2.94 8.13 2.89
N ALA A 12 -2.20 7.03 3.02
CA ALA A 12 -2.09 6.32 4.29
C ALA A 12 -0.69 6.38 4.87
N HIS A 13 -0.62 6.64 6.17
CA HIS A 13 0.59 6.47 6.97
C HIS A 13 0.73 5.07 7.57
N ARG A 14 -0.38 4.32 7.67
CA ARG A 14 -0.42 2.95 8.20
C ARG A 14 -0.80 2.00 7.08
N LEU A 15 -0.03 0.94 6.90
CA LEU A 15 -0.32 -0.05 5.86
C LEU A 15 -1.66 -0.78 6.11
N SER A 16 -2.08 -0.94 7.37
CA SER A 16 -3.36 -1.57 7.71
C SER A 16 -4.57 -0.85 7.10
N THR A 17 -4.49 0.47 6.87
CA THR A 17 -5.58 1.26 6.29
C THR A 17 -5.78 0.98 4.80
N ILE A 18 -4.71 0.60 4.08
CA ILE A 18 -4.72 0.40 2.62
C ILE A 18 -4.71 -1.07 2.20
N ARG A 19 -4.73 -2.01 3.16
CA ARG A 19 -4.69 -3.45 2.87
C ARG A 19 -5.82 -3.91 1.94
N GLY A 20 -7.01 -3.32 2.10
CA GLY A 20 -8.19 -3.63 1.28
C GLY A 20 -8.39 -2.70 0.08
N ALA A 21 -7.38 -1.91 -0.30
CA ALA A 21 -7.49 -1.04 -1.47
C ALA A 21 -7.45 -1.88 -2.76
N ASP A 22 -8.30 -1.52 -3.72
CA ASP A 22 -8.31 -2.16 -5.05
C ASP A 22 -7.00 -1.90 -5.81
N HIS A 23 -6.36 -0.76 -5.56
CA HIS A 23 -5.09 -0.38 -6.13
C HIS A 23 -4.26 0.47 -5.14
N ILE A 24 -3.01 0.09 -4.95
CA ILE A 24 -2.02 0.77 -4.12
C ILE A 24 -0.96 1.36 -5.04
N LEU A 25 -0.60 2.62 -4.81
CA LEU A 25 0.50 3.30 -5.48
C LEU A 25 1.59 3.59 -4.45
N VAL A 26 2.79 3.09 -4.67
CA VAL A 26 3.94 3.38 -3.82
C VAL A 26 4.71 4.54 -4.41
N MET A 27 4.89 5.58 -3.63
CA MET A 27 5.66 6.75 -4.02
C MET A 27 7.00 6.78 -3.32
N ASP A 28 8.05 7.06 -4.09
CA ASP A 28 9.38 7.35 -3.58
C ASP A 28 10.01 8.50 -4.37
N HIS A 29 10.60 9.47 -3.68
CA HIS A 29 11.21 10.68 -4.27
C HIS A 29 10.36 11.39 -5.34
N GLY A 30 9.05 11.49 -5.12
CA GLY A 30 8.10 12.14 -6.03
C GLY A 30 7.74 11.33 -7.29
N ARG A 31 8.09 10.04 -7.34
CA ARG A 31 7.76 9.12 -8.44
C ARG A 31 6.96 7.93 -7.93
N ILE A 32 6.08 7.40 -8.77
CA ILE A 32 5.44 6.10 -8.52
C ILE A 32 6.46 5.03 -8.87
N VAL A 33 6.89 4.25 -7.88
CA VAL A 33 7.91 3.20 -8.06
C VAL A 33 7.30 1.81 -8.13
N GLU A 34 6.14 1.59 -7.51
CA GLU A 34 5.39 0.35 -7.59
C GLU A 34 3.88 0.62 -7.58
N HIS A 35 3.11 -0.28 -8.19
CA HIS A 35 1.65 -0.23 -8.15
C HIS A 35 1.03 -1.62 -8.25
N GLY A 36 -0.09 -1.84 -7.58
CA GLY A 36 -0.78 -3.14 -7.59
C GLY A 36 -1.70 -3.35 -6.39
N THR A 37 -2.06 -4.61 -6.17
CA THR A 37 -2.77 -5.04 -4.96
C THR A 37 -1.79 -5.25 -3.81
N HIS A 38 -2.30 -5.30 -2.57
CA HIS A 38 -1.48 -5.65 -1.39
C HIS A 38 -0.66 -6.92 -1.61
N ASP A 39 -1.31 -8.00 -2.05
CA ASP A 39 -0.67 -9.31 -2.19
C ASP A 39 0.37 -9.33 -3.32
N SER A 40 0.09 -8.69 -4.46
CA SER A 40 1.04 -8.62 -5.56
C SER A 40 2.29 -7.82 -5.20
N LEU A 41 2.12 -6.71 -4.45
CA LEU A 41 3.24 -5.87 -4.03
C LEU A 41 4.08 -6.54 -2.93
N LEU A 42 3.44 -7.26 -2.02
CA LEU A 42 4.15 -8.04 -1.01
C LEU A 42 4.96 -9.18 -1.68
N ALA A 43 4.37 -9.89 -2.65
CA ALA A 43 5.06 -10.94 -3.40
C ALA A 43 6.26 -10.41 -4.21
N ALA A 44 6.21 -9.15 -4.68
CA ALA A 44 7.28 -8.52 -5.44
C ALA A 44 8.53 -8.21 -4.61
N ARG A 45 8.44 -8.23 -3.27
CA ARG A 45 9.55 -7.93 -2.34
C ARG A 45 10.26 -6.60 -2.61
N GLY A 46 9.50 -5.59 -3.04
CA GLY A 46 9.97 -4.23 -3.32
C GLY A 46 9.96 -3.29 -2.10
N VAL A 47 9.90 -1.98 -2.37
CA VAL A 47 9.73 -0.90 -1.39
C VAL A 47 8.48 -1.14 -0.54
N TYR A 48 7.39 -1.60 -1.15
CA TYR A 48 6.18 -1.95 -0.39
C TYR A 48 6.43 -2.99 0.71
N HIS A 49 7.20 -4.04 0.38
CA HIS A 49 7.55 -5.11 1.33
C HIS A 49 8.44 -4.57 2.45
N GLN A 50 9.44 -3.72 2.13
CA GLN A 50 10.29 -3.11 3.16
C GLN A 50 9.49 -2.25 4.14
N LEU A 51 8.50 -1.48 3.63
CA LEU A 51 7.58 -0.72 4.48
C LEU A 51 6.70 -1.63 5.33
N TYR A 52 6.26 -2.76 4.78
CA TYR A 52 5.50 -3.77 5.51
C TYR A 52 6.30 -4.36 6.66
N ASP A 53 7.51 -4.85 6.41
CA ASP A 53 8.36 -5.44 7.45
C ASP A 53 8.62 -4.44 8.57
N SER A 54 8.90 -3.17 8.25
CA SER A 54 9.13 -2.13 9.26
C SER A 54 7.95 -1.86 10.20
N GLN A 55 6.72 -2.19 9.80
CA GLN A 55 5.50 -1.96 10.57
C GLN A 55 4.97 -3.21 11.26
N PHE A 56 5.35 -4.41 10.81
CA PHE A 56 4.74 -5.66 11.23
C PHE A 56 5.71 -6.76 11.67
N GLU A 57 7.01 -6.65 11.36
CA GLU A 57 8.00 -7.61 11.84
C GLU A 57 8.39 -7.28 13.30
N PRO A 58 8.28 -8.23 14.24
CA PRO A 58 8.80 -8.03 15.59
C PRO A 58 10.32 -7.95 15.54
N VAL A 59 10.90 -6.95 16.20
CA VAL A 59 12.35 -6.88 16.48
C VAL A 59 12.81 -8.11 17.24
#